data_AF-A0A4S1H0B2-F1
#
_entry.id   AF-A0A4S1H0B2-F1
#
_cell.length_a   1.000
_cell.length_b   1.000
_cell.length_c   1.000
_cell.angle_alpha   90.00
_cell.angle_beta   90.00
_cell.angle_gamma   90.00
#
_symmetry.space_group_name_H-M   'P 1'
#
loop_
_entity.id
_entity.type
_entity.pdbx_description
1 polymer ?
#
loop_
_entity_poly.entity_id
_entity_poly.type
_entity_poly.pdbx_seq_one_letter_code
_entity_poly.pdbx_strand_id
1 'polypeptide(L)'
;EKNESPLRTFTRAQSQKLAAALTDLPDVVVDWAMRYGNPWTASVAQRLVGQGCERILTFPLYPQYSATTTATANDQLFRALMQIRHAPAIRSVPPYYDEPVYIEAPARSIEQNLATLDFEPEVVITSYHGIPKPYSDKGDPYQTHCLATTRLLRARLGWDEEKLITTFQSRFGAQEWLQPYTDVTVEKLAKDGVKS
;
A
#
# COMPACT_ATOMS: atom_id res chain seq x y z
N GLU A 1 22.36 -1.71 12.75
CA GLU A 1 21.11 -1.07 12.27
C GLU A 1 21.30 0.45 12.16
N LYS A 2 20.53 1.15 11.29
CA LYS A 2 20.67 2.61 11.08
C LYS A 2 19.79 3.49 11.99
N ASN A 3 19.11 2.90 12.99
CA ASN A 3 18.18 3.60 13.88
C ASN A 3 17.08 4.40 13.12
N GLU A 4 16.54 3.79 12.05
CA GLU A 4 15.51 4.35 11.18
C GLU A 4 14.16 3.70 11.47
N SER A 5 13.04 4.36 11.14
CA SER A 5 11.72 3.72 11.23
C SER A 5 11.66 2.44 10.37
N PRO A 6 10.86 1.43 10.75
CA PRO A 6 10.74 0.19 9.98
C PRO A 6 10.34 0.45 8.52
N LEU A 7 9.37 1.36 8.30
CA LEU A 7 8.93 1.75 6.96
C LEU A 7 10.11 2.25 6.11
N ARG A 8 10.95 3.13 6.67
CA ARG A 8 12.13 3.65 5.98
C ARG A 8 13.15 2.56 5.66
N THR A 9 13.37 1.65 6.60
CA THR A 9 14.28 0.53 6.41
C THR A 9 13.81 -0.38 5.27
N PHE A 10 12.53 -0.76 5.26
CA PHE A 10 11.97 -1.62 4.23
C PHE A 10 11.91 -0.96 2.86
N THR A 11 11.48 0.31 2.77
CA THR A 11 11.47 1.05 1.50
C THR A 11 12.86 1.18 0.90
N ARG A 12 13.87 1.52 1.71
CA ARG A 12 15.27 1.58 1.24
C ARG A 12 15.74 0.21 0.75
N ALA A 13 15.47 -0.86 1.50
CA ALA A 13 15.87 -2.21 1.13
C ALA A 13 15.18 -2.69 -0.16
N GLN A 14 13.89 -2.39 -0.33
CA GLN A 14 13.15 -2.69 -1.57
C GLN A 14 13.72 -1.92 -2.76
N SER A 15 14.02 -0.63 -2.60
CA SER A 15 14.65 0.20 -3.63
C SER A 15 16.02 -0.36 -4.04
N GLN A 16 16.85 -0.78 -3.07
CA GLN A 16 18.16 -1.39 -3.35
C GLN A 16 18.04 -2.73 -4.09
N LYS A 17 17.09 -3.59 -3.69
CA LYS A 17 16.83 -4.86 -4.37
C LYS A 17 16.31 -4.64 -5.79
N LEU A 18 15.44 -3.66 -5.98
CA LEU A 18 14.93 -3.29 -7.31
C LEU A 18 16.05 -2.75 -8.20
N ALA A 19 16.91 -1.88 -7.68
CA ALA A 19 18.08 -1.38 -8.41
C ALA A 19 18.98 -2.54 -8.87
N ALA A 20 19.27 -3.49 -7.98
CA ALA A 20 20.07 -4.66 -8.32
C ALA A 20 19.39 -5.56 -9.38
N ALA A 21 18.07 -5.74 -9.29
CA ALA A 21 17.30 -6.52 -10.25
C ALA A 21 17.22 -5.87 -11.64
N LEU A 22 17.45 -4.56 -11.73
CA LEU A 22 17.41 -3.80 -12.98
C LEU A 22 18.82 -3.44 -13.48
N THR A 23 19.88 -4.08 -12.99
CA THR A 23 21.26 -3.75 -13.36
C THR A 23 21.56 -3.93 -14.85
N ASP A 24 20.80 -4.77 -15.54
CA ASP A 24 20.93 -5.00 -16.99
C ASP A 24 20.30 -3.87 -17.83
N LEU A 25 19.63 -2.90 -17.18
CA LEU A 25 19.08 -1.70 -17.79
C LEU A 25 19.93 -0.48 -17.35
N PRO A 26 21.05 -0.18 -18.06
CA PRO A 26 22.02 0.82 -17.61
C PRO A 26 21.46 2.25 -17.52
N ASP A 27 20.37 2.53 -18.24
CA ASP A 27 19.70 3.84 -18.25
C ASP A 27 18.62 3.98 -17.16
N VAL A 28 18.45 2.98 -16.29
CA VAL A 28 17.44 2.99 -15.22
C VAL A 28 18.10 3.26 -13.87
N VAL A 29 17.73 4.40 -13.28
CA VAL A 29 18.10 4.75 -11.91
C VAL A 29 16.91 4.51 -11.00
N VAL A 30 17.14 3.81 -9.89
CA VAL A 30 16.14 3.57 -8.85
C VAL A 30 16.49 4.39 -7.62
N ASP A 31 15.52 5.16 -7.13
CA ASP A 31 15.61 5.94 -5.89
C ASP A 31 14.28 5.87 -5.15
N TRP A 32 14.22 6.38 -3.92
CA TRP A 32 13.03 6.33 -3.08
C TRP A 32 12.82 7.64 -2.33
N ALA A 33 11.57 7.95 -2.03
CA ALA A 33 11.15 9.16 -1.35
C ALA A 33 10.09 8.85 -0.30
N MET A 34 10.00 9.70 0.73
CA MET A 34 8.97 9.65 1.75
C MET A 34 8.02 10.84 1.59
N ARG A 35 6.71 10.58 1.65
CA ARG A 35 5.71 11.64 1.68
C ARG A 35 5.86 12.53 2.91
N TYR A 36 6.15 11.92 4.05
CA TYR A 36 6.33 12.55 5.36
C TYR A 36 7.65 12.06 5.96
N GLY A 37 8.77 12.68 5.56
CA GLY A 37 10.08 12.38 6.12
C GLY A 37 11.21 12.48 5.09
N ASN A 38 12.44 12.29 5.58
CA ASN A 38 13.63 12.23 4.75
C ASN A 38 13.83 10.79 4.21
N PRO A 39 14.12 10.62 2.91
CA PRO A 39 14.38 11.64 1.89
C PRO A 39 13.10 12.25 1.33
N TRP A 40 13.09 13.58 1.23
CA TRP A 40 11.96 14.34 0.70
C TRP A 40 11.82 14.15 -0.81
N THR A 41 10.59 14.06 -1.30
CA THR A 41 10.28 13.94 -2.73
C THR A 41 11.00 14.99 -3.58
N ALA A 42 11.08 16.24 -3.11
CA ALA A 42 11.76 17.31 -3.83
C ALA A 42 13.27 17.07 -3.99
N SER A 43 13.95 16.66 -2.92
CA SER A 43 15.39 16.37 -2.96
C SER A 43 15.71 15.17 -3.84
N VAL A 44 14.83 14.17 -3.87
CA VAL A 44 14.97 12.98 -4.73
C VAL A 44 14.74 13.37 -6.20
N ALA A 45 13.68 14.12 -6.51
CA ALA A 45 13.39 14.57 -7.86
C ALA A 45 14.53 15.43 -8.45
N GLN A 46 15.06 16.38 -7.66
CA GLN A 46 16.21 17.19 -8.08
C GLN A 46 17.46 16.34 -8.31
N ARG A 47 17.71 15.33 -7.48
CA ARG A 47 18.84 14.41 -7.64
C ARG A 47 18.72 13.57 -8.89
N LEU A 48 17.54 13.03 -9.21
CA LEU A 48 17.31 12.27 -10.45
C LEU A 48 17.49 13.16 -11.67
N VAL A 49 16.92 14.37 -11.68
CA VAL A 49 17.11 15.32 -12.79
C VAL A 49 18.58 15.74 -12.92
N GLY A 50 19.28 15.96 -11.81
CA GLY A 50 20.71 16.27 -11.80
C GLY A 50 21.61 15.15 -12.33
N GLN A 51 21.12 13.90 -12.34
CA GLN A 51 21.78 12.75 -12.98
C GLN A 51 21.45 12.62 -14.48
N GLY A 52 20.65 13.52 -15.05
CA GLY A 52 20.24 13.48 -16.44
C GLY A 52 18.96 12.68 -16.71
N CYS A 53 18.18 12.32 -15.67
CA CYS A 53 16.90 11.64 -15.89
C CYS A 53 15.88 12.60 -16.53
N GLU A 54 15.59 12.39 -17.81
CA GLU A 54 14.55 13.11 -18.56
C GLU A 54 13.17 12.48 -18.45
N ARG A 55 13.09 11.27 -17.89
CA ARG A 55 11.86 10.50 -17.67
C ARG A 55 11.84 9.95 -16.24
N ILE A 56 10.77 10.20 -15.50
CA ILE A 56 10.57 9.67 -14.15
C ILE A 56 9.26 8.88 -14.08
N LEU A 57 9.35 7.63 -13.64
CA LEU A 57 8.21 6.81 -13.27
C LEU A 57 8.07 6.82 -11.74
N THR A 58 6.93 7.27 -11.23
CA THR A 58 6.60 7.19 -9.81
C THR A 58 5.92 5.86 -9.50
N PHE A 59 6.40 5.18 -8.47
CA PHE A 59 5.78 3.96 -7.97
C PHE A 59 5.30 4.20 -6.53
N PRO A 60 4.04 4.65 -6.33
CA PRO A 60 3.43 4.69 -5.01
C PRO A 60 3.37 3.29 -4.39
N LEU A 61 3.87 3.12 -3.16
CA LEU A 61 3.89 1.81 -2.47
C LEU A 61 2.53 1.42 -1.85
N TYR A 62 1.45 2.05 -2.31
CA TYR A 62 0.07 1.73 -1.93
C TYR A 62 -0.60 0.98 -3.09
N PRO A 63 -0.92 -0.32 -2.95
CA PRO A 63 -1.56 -1.09 -4.02
C PRO A 63 -2.96 -0.57 -4.34
N GLN A 64 -3.72 -0.22 -3.31
CA GLN A 64 -5.03 0.41 -3.41
C GLN A 64 -4.89 1.93 -3.48
N TYR A 65 -5.39 2.54 -4.54
CA TYR A 65 -5.44 4.00 -4.65
C TYR A 65 -6.33 4.64 -3.59
N SER A 66 -5.87 5.74 -3.03
CA SER A 66 -6.71 6.74 -2.35
C SER A 66 -6.21 8.15 -2.66
N ALA A 67 -7.13 9.11 -2.65
CA ALA A 67 -6.84 10.54 -2.64
C ALA A 67 -5.98 10.97 -1.44
N THR A 68 -5.99 10.18 -0.35
CA THR A 68 -5.25 10.48 0.88
C THR A 68 -3.82 9.93 0.91
N THR A 69 -3.50 8.98 0.04
CA THR A 69 -2.20 8.28 0.02
C THR A 69 -1.50 8.50 -1.32
N THR A 70 -1.89 7.74 -2.33
CA THR A 70 -1.31 7.74 -3.68
C THR A 70 -1.38 9.12 -4.34
N ALA A 71 -2.54 9.78 -4.27
CA ALA A 71 -2.67 11.12 -4.84
C ALA A 71 -1.77 12.12 -4.15
N THR A 72 -1.67 12.10 -2.81
CA THR A 72 -0.84 13.07 -2.08
C THR A 72 0.66 12.85 -2.31
N ALA A 73 1.09 11.61 -2.55
CA ALA A 73 2.45 11.30 -2.96
C ALA A 73 2.76 11.90 -4.33
N ASN A 74 1.83 11.77 -5.28
CA ASN A 74 1.94 12.38 -6.60
C ASN A 74 1.90 13.91 -6.52
N ASP A 75 1.00 14.51 -5.73
CA ASP A 75 0.94 15.95 -5.52
C ASP A 75 2.29 16.52 -5.06
N GLN A 76 2.99 15.82 -4.16
CA GLN A 76 4.32 16.26 -3.73
C GLN A 76 5.36 16.19 -4.83
N LEU A 77 5.30 15.18 -5.69
CA LEU A 77 6.17 15.18 -6.85
C LEU A 77 5.84 16.36 -7.77
N PHE A 78 4.58 16.58 -8.11
CA PHE A 78 4.19 17.69 -8.99
C PHE A 78 4.59 19.05 -8.39
N ARG A 79 4.43 19.24 -7.07
CA ARG A 79 4.93 20.44 -6.37
C ARG A 79 6.45 20.60 -6.49
N ALA A 80 7.20 19.51 -6.39
CA ALA A 80 8.66 19.56 -6.59
C ALA A 80 9.03 19.93 -8.03
N LEU A 81 8.33 19.35 -9.01
CA LEU A 81 8.58 19.59 -10.43
C LEU A 81 8.27 21.04 -10.84
N MET A 82 7.31 21.70 -10.19
CA MET A 82 7.06 23.14 -10.40
C MET A 82 8.29 24.01 -10.09
N GLN A 83 9.25 23.52 -9.31
CA GLN A 83 10.49 24.23 -8.98
C GLN A 83 11.66 23.91 -9.95
N ILE A 84 11.46 23.00 -10.90
CA ILE A 84 12.48 22.56 -11.86
C ILE A 84 12.16 23.18 -13.22
N ARG A 85 13.06 24.06 -13.71
CA ARG A 85 12.84 24.80 -14.97
C ARG A 85 12.70 23.89 -16.18
N HIS A 86 13.51 22.84 -16.26
CA HIS A 86 13.46 21.80 -17.29
C HIS A 86 12.94 20.51 -16.65
N ALA A 87 11.63 20.44 -16.42
CA ALA A 87 11.01 19.29 -15.76
C ALA A 87 10.98 18.06 -16.68
N PRO A 88 11.29 16.85 -16.16
CA PRO A 88 11.25 15.62 -16.94
C PRO A 88 9.81 15.17 -17.27
N ALA A 89 9.67 14.27 -18.23
CA ALA A 89 8.41 13.59 -18.51
C ALA A 89 8.05 12.64 -17.35
N ILE A 90 6.79 12.67 -16.90
CA ILE A 90 6.35 11.92 -15.71
C ILE A 90 5.30 10.87 -16.07
N ARG A 91 5.41 9.71 -15.43
CA ARG A 91 4.34 8.71 -15.32
C ARG A 91 4.16 8.31 -13.87
N SER A 92 2.95 7.94 -13.49
CA SER A 92 2.68 7.28 -12.21
C SER A 92 2.13 5.89 -12.49
N VAL A 93 2.62 4.90 -11.75
CA VAL A 93 2.12 3.53 -11.83
C VAL A 93 0.64 3.53 -11.39
N PRO A 94 -0.27 2.89 -12.16
CA PRO A 94 -1.66 2.77 -11.78
C PRO A 94 -1.81 1.94 -10.50
N PRO A 95 -3.01 1.90 -9.89
CA PRO A 95 -3.27 1.00 -8.77
C PRO A 95 -3.01 -0.45 -9.22
N TYR A 96 -2.41 -1.26 -8.36
CA TYR A 96 -1.97 -2.62 -8.66
C TYR A 96 -2.51 -3.64 -7.64
N TYR A 97 -3.65 -3.31 -7.02
CA TYR A 97 -4.31 -4.11 -5.99
C TYR A 97 -4.80 -5.46 -6.49
N ASP A 98 -4.96 -5.61 -7.81
CA ASP A 98 -5.44 -6.80 -8.51
C ASP A 98 -4.35 -7.50 -9.34
N GLU A 99 -3.11 -7.00 -9.32
CA GLU A 99 -2.00 -7.63 -10.01
C GLU A 99 -1.73 -9.04 -9.41
N PRO A 100 -1.64 -10.10 -10.22
CA PRO A 100 -1.46 -11.47 -9.71
C PRO A 100 -0.24 -11.64 -8.80
N VAL A 101 0.87 -10.97 -9.14
CA VAL A 101 2.09 -10.98 -8.32
C VAL A 101 1.90 -10.28 -6.97
N TYR A 102 1.05 -9.25 -6.92
CA TYR A 102 0.70 -8.58 -5.67
C TYR A 102 -0.26 -9.43 -4.84
N ILE A 103 -1.17 -10.20 -5.43
CA ILE A 103 -2.05 -11.11 -4.67
C ILE A 103 -1.28 -12.31 -4.12
N GLU A 104 -0.31 -12.83 -4.88
CA GLU A 104 0.51 -13.96 -4.48
C GLU A 104 1.35 -13.67 -3.22
N ALA A 105 1.93 -12.47 -3.13
CA ALA A 105 2.77 -12.09 -1.99
C ALA A 105 2.07 -12.16 -0.60
N PRO A 106 0.92 -11.49 -0.36
CA PRO A 106 0.14 -11.62 0.86
C PRO A 106 -0.47 -13.01 1.01
N ALA A 107 -0.90 -13.70 -0.06
CA ALA A 107 -1.39 -15.08 0.06
C ALA A 107 -0.31 -16.00 0.65
N ARG A 108 0.91 -15.96 0.12
CA ARG A 108 2.05 -16.70 0.65
C ARG A 108 2.40 -16.30 2.07
N SER A 109 2.34 -14.99 2.38
CA SER A 109 2.56 -14.51 3.74
C SER A 109 1.52 -15.09 4.70
N ILE A 110 0.25 -15.13 4.32
CA ILE A 110 -0.83 -15.72 5.11
C ILE A 110 -0.58 -17.22 5.33
N GLU A 111 -0.36 -17.99 4.26
CA GLU A 111 -0.07 -19.43 4.32
C GLU A 111 1.13 -19.73 5.22
N GLN A 112 2.21 -18.95 5.10
CA GLN A 112 3.41 -19.11 5.92
C GLN A 112 3.16 -18.83 7.40
N ASN A 113 2.39 -17.78 7.73
CA ASN A 113 2.08 -17.48 9.14
C ASN A 113 1.13 -18.53 9.72
N LEU A 114 0.10 -18.95 8.97
CA LEU A 114 -0.82 -19.99 9.42
C LEU A 114 -0.12 -21.33 9.68
N ALA A 115 0.88 -21.68 8.86
CA ALA A 115 1.68 -22.88 9.07
C ALA A 115 2.51 -22.88 10.37
N THR A 116 2.65 -21.72 11.04
CA THR A 116 3.33 -21.63 12.35
C THR A 116 2.40 -21.82 13.55
N LEU A 117 1.09 -21.85 13.33
CA LEU A 117 0.10 -22.03 14.39
C LEU A 117 -0.11 -23.51 14.70
N ASP A 118 -0.40 -23.82 15.96
CA ASP A 118 -0.77 -25.16 16.44
C ASP A 118 -2.29 -25.44 16.32
N PHE A 119 -3.04 -24.49 15.78
CA PHE A 119 -4.47 -24.57 15.48
C PHE A 119 -4.79 -23.93 14.13
N GLU A 120 -6.00 -24.18 13.62
CA GLU A 120 -6.52 -23.53 12.42
C GLU A 120 -7.50 -22.42 12.80
N PRO A 121 -7.25 -21.14 12.45
CA PRO A 121 -8.18 -20.06 12.76
C PRO A 121 -9.52 -20.26 12.04
N GLU A 122 -10.63 -20.09 12.74
CA GLU A 122 -11.96 -20.20 12.13
C GLU A 122 -12.22 -19.04 11.14
N VAL A 123 -11.69 -17.85 11.45
CA VAL A 123 -11.81 -16.64 10.63
C VAL A 123 -10.46 -15.93 10.55
N VAL A 124 -10.12 -15.46 9.35
CA VAL A 124 -8.98 -14.58 9.07
C VAL A 124 -9.52 -13.22 8.66
N ILE A 125 -8.92 -12.14 9.18
CA ILE A 125 -9.39 -10.77 8.94
C ILE A 125 -8.36 -10.01 8.08
N THR A 126 -8.77 -9.54 6.90
CA THR A 126 -8.05 -8.47 6.21
C THR A 126 -8.46 -7.12 6.82
N SER A 127 -7.54 -6.47 7.52
CA SER A 127 -7.80 -5.18 8.17
C SER A 127 -7.09 -4.04 7.44
N TYR A 128 -7.87 -3.25 6.71
CA TYR A 128 -7.39 -2.08 5.96
C TYR A 128 -7.51 -0.80 6.80
N HIS A 129 -6.64 0.19 6.60
CA HIS A 129 -6.85 1.49 7.25
C HIS A 129 -8.13 2.13 6.72
N GLY A 130 -9.04 2.54 7.60
CA GLY A 130 -10.28 3.19 7.20
C GLY A 130 -10.02 4.56 6.58
N ILE A 131 -10.99 5.04 5.79
CA ILE A 131 -11.08 6.46 5.41
C ILE A 131 -12.46 7.00 5.81
N PRO A 132 -12.61 8.32 6.02
CA PRO A 132 -13.92 8.92 6.22
C PRO A 132 -14.85 8.55 5.05
N LYS A 133 -16.07 8.11 5.36
CA LYS A 133 -17.08 7.73 4.36
C LYS A 133 -17.32 8.80 3.29
N PRO A 134 -17.34 10.11 3.62
CA PRO A 134 -17.49 11.17 2.61
C PRO A 134 -16.42 11.17 1.51
N TYR A 135 -15.24 10.56 1.73
CA TYR A 135 -14.20 10.48 0.69
C TYR A 135 -14.58 9.44 -0.35
N SER A 136 -15.08 8.28 0.09
CA SER A 136 -15.65 7.26 -0.79
C SER A 136 -16.86 7.81 -1.55
N ASP A 137 -17.75 8.53 -0.87
CA ASP A 137 -18.95 9.12 -1.49
C ASP A 137 -18.58 10.17 -2.57
N LYS A 138 -17.39 10.79 -2.47
CA LYS A 138 -16.84 11.71 -3.47
C LYS A 138 -16.07 11.01 -4.61
N GLY A 139 -16.08 9.68 -4.64
CA GLY A 139 -15.48 8.88 -5.72
C GLY A 139 -14.05 8.40 -5.44
N ASP A 140 -13.58 8.42 -4.19
CA ASP A 140 -12.34 7.73 -3.85
C ASP A 140 -12.54 6.19 -4.00
N PRO A 141 -11.79 5.51 -4.89
CA PRO A 141 -12.01 4.10 -5.21
C PRO A 141 -11.44 3.14 -4.15
N TYR A 142 -10.82 3.65 -3.08
CA TYR A 142 -10.11 2.86 -2.08
C TYR A 142 -10.92 1.69 -1.54
N GLN A 143 -12.19 1.92 -1.16
CA GLN A 143 -13.05 0.87 -0.63
C GLN A 143 -13.20 -0.29 -1.63
N THR A 144 -13.53 0.02 -2.88
CA THR A 144 -13.69 -0.98 -3.94
C THR A 144 -12.40 -1.74 -4.20
N HIS A 145 -11.25 -1.07 -4.18
CA HIS A 145 -9.95 -1.71 -4.34
C HIS A 145 -9.61 -2.66 -3.17
N CYS A 146 -9.90 -2.27 -1.93
CA CYS A 146 -9.74 -3.14 -0.75
C CYS A 146 -10.63 -4.39 -0.83
N LEU A 147 -11.90 -4.22 -1.17
CA LEU A 147 -12.85 -5.32 -1.33
C LEU A 147 -12.42 -6.27 -2.47
N ALA A 148 -11.96 -5.73 -3.59
CA ALA A 148 -11.44 -6.52 -4.70
C ALA A 148 -10.17 -7.30 -4.32
N THR A 149 -9.25 -6.67 -3.57
CA THR A 149 -8.05 -7.34 -3.05
C THR A 149 -8.43 -8.56 -2.20
N THR A 150 -9.37 -8.39 -1.26
CA THR A 150 -9.82 -9.51 -0.40
C THR A 150 -10.53 -10.59 -1.21
N ARG A 151 -11.36 -10.23 -2.19
CA ARG A 151 -12.01 -11.19 -3.09
C ARG A 151 -11.00 -12.01 -3.90
N LEU A 152 -9.93 -11.38 -4.39
CA LEU A 152 -8.88 -12.08 -5.14
C LEU A 152 -8.02 -12.97 -4.22
N LEU A 153 -7.75 -12.52 -2.99
CA LEU A 153 -7.11 -13.34 -1.97
C LEU A 153 -7.94 -14.60 -1.64
N ARG A 154 -9.25 -14.45 -1.43
CA ARG A 154 -10.18 -15.58 -1.26
C ARG A 154 -10.06 -16.59 -2.38
N ALA A 155 -10.13 -16.10 -3.63
CA ALA A 155 -10.00 -16.96 -4.81
C ALA A 155 -8.64 -17.68 -4.87
N ARG A 156 -7.54 -17.01 -4.53
CA ARG A 156 -6.19 -17.60 -4.50
C ARG A 156 -6.00 -18.61 -3.37
N LEU A 157 -6.65 -18.41 -2.22
CA LEU A 157 -6.52 -19.27 -1.04
C LEU A 157 -7.56 -20.41 -1.00
N GLY A 158 -8.57 -20.36 -1.88
CA GLY A 158 -9.68 -21.32 -1.87
C GLY A 158 -10.62 -21.12 -0.67
N TRP A 159 -10.73 -19.88 -0.17
CA TRP A 159 -11.53 -19.54 1.00
C TRP A 159 -12.81 -18.81 0.60
N ASP A 160 -13.86 -19.00 1.40
CA ASP A 160 -15.13 -18.31 1.22
C ASP A 160 -15.18 -16.96 1.97
N GLU A 161 -16.35 -16.33 1.97
CA GLU A 161 -16.56 -15.04 2.61
C GLU A 161 -16.62 -15.11 4.14
N GLU A 162 -16.85 -16.29 4.72
CA GLU A 162 -16.92 -16.52 6.16
C GLU A 162 -15.51 -16.71 6.74
N LYS A 163 -14.66 -17.46 6.02
CA LYS A 163 -13.28 -17.74 6.41
C LYS A 163 -12.36 -16.53 6.30
N LEU A 164 -12.55 -15.65 5.31
CA LEU A 164 -11.72 -14.46 5.11
C LEU A 164 -12.58 -13.20 5.00
N ILE A 165 -12.65 -12.40 6.06
CA ILE A 165 -13.50 -11.20 6.10
C ILE A 165 -12.69 -9.91 5.92
N THR A 166 -13.35 -8.88 5.37
CA THR A 166 -12.77 -7.53 5.24
C THR A 166 -13.25 -6.63 6.36
N THR A 167 -12.33 -5.87 6.97
CA THR A 167 -12.63 -4.83 7.96
C THR A 167 -11.80 -3.58 7.72
N PHE A 168 -12.21 -2.47 8.32
CA PHE A 168 -11.52 -1.19 8.31
C PHE A 168 -11.15 -0.76 9.75
N GLN A 169 -9.90 -0.36 9.98
CA GLN A 169 -9.35 0.00 11.29
C GLN A 169 -8.99 1.49 11.37
N SER A 170 -8.54 1.92 12.56
CA SER A 170 -7.93 3.24 12.79
C SER A 170 -8.85 4.43 12.45
N ARG A 171 -10.09 4.37 12.93
CA ARG A 171 -11.05 5.48 12.86
C ARG A 171 -10.72 6.60 13.86
N PHE A 172 -10.91 7.86 13.46
CA PHE A 172 -10.68 9.03 14.30
C PHE A 172 -11.81 10.07 14.14
N GLY A 173 -12.17 10.72 15.25
CA GLY A 173 -13.21 11.75 15.26
C GLY A 173 -14.63 11.20 15.16
N ALA A 174 -15.61 12.11 15.09
CA ALA A 174 -17.04 11.78 15.14
C ALA A 174 -17.68 11.49 13.77
N GLN A 175 -16.95 11.67 12.68
CA GLN A 175 -17.46 11.38 11.33
C GLN A 175 -17.64 9.88 11.13
N GLU A 176 -18.50 9.48 10.20
CA GLU A 176 -18.60 8.09 9.78
C GLU A 176 -17.40 7.68 8.92
N TRP A 177 -16.86 6.49 9.17
CA TRP A 177 -15.76 5.90 8.42
C TRP A 177 -16.23 4.65 7.68
N LEU A 178 -15.41 4.12 6.78
CA LEU A 178 -15.71 2.85 6.12
C LEU A 178 -15.93 1.73 7.14
N GLN A 179 -16.97 0.93 6.86
CA GLN A 179 -17.41 -0.19 7.67
C GLN A 179 -17.21 -1.51 6.89
N PRO A 180 -17.10 -2.67 7.57
CA PRO A 180 -17.22 -2.87 9.01
C PRO A 180 -15.97 -2.46 9.81
N TYR A 181 -16.15 -1.98 11.04
CA TYR A 181 -15.04 -1.58 11.91
C TYR A 181 -14.33 -2.78 12.52
N THR A 182 -13.00 -2.79 12.47
CA THR A 182 -12.19 -3.94 12.94
C THR A 182 -12.41 -4.24 14.42
N ASP A 183 -12.39 -3.22 15.27
CA ASP A 183 -12.60 -3.35 16.72
C ASP A 183 -13.98 -3.93 17.06
N VAL A 184 -15.04 -3.41 16.44
CA VAL A 184 -16.42 -3.90 16.61
C VAL A 184 -16.55 -5.33 16.08
N THR A 185 -15.90 -5.65 14.97
CA THR A 185 -15.96 -6.98 14.36
C THR A 185 -15.27 -8.02 15.24
N VAL A 186 -14.08 -7.71 15.77
CA VAL A 186 -13.35 -8.59 16.68
C VAL A 186 -14.15 -8.83 17.97
N GLU A 187 -14.76 -7.77 18.55
CA GLU A 187 -15.63 -7.92 19.73
C GLU A 187 -16.83 -8.84 19.45
N LYS A 188 -17.44 -8.72 18.27
CA LYS A 188 -18.54 -9.58 17.84
C LYS A 188 -18.09 -11.03 17.69
N LEU A 189 -16.98 -11.29 16.98
CA LEU A 189 -16.46 -12.65 16.78
C LEU A 189 -16.15 -13.35 18.11
N ALA A 190 -15.58 -12.61 19.07
CA ALA A 190 -15.32 -13.14 20.42
C ALA A 190 -16.63 -13.49 21.16
N LYS A 191 -17.67 -12.66 21.04
CA LYS A 191 -19.01 -12.94 21.62
C LYS A 191 -19.70 -14.13 20.96
N ASP A 192 -19.48 -14.32 19.67
CA ASP A 192 -20.02 -15.42 18.87
C ASP A 192 -19.23 -16.74 19.10
N GLY A 193 -18.17 -16.71 19.90
CA GLY A 193 -17.40 -17.90 20.31
C GLY A 193 -16.36 -18.37 19.28
N VAL A 194 -16.05 -17.53 18.29
CA VAL A 194 -15.04 -17.81 17.27
C VAL A 194 -13.66 -17.92 17.94
N LYS A 195 -12.98 -19.03 17.71
CA LYS A 195 -11.65 -19.29 18.27
C LYS A 195 -10.56 -18.76 17.34
N SER A 196 -9.53 -18.18 17.96
CA SER A 196 -8.46 -17.43 17.32
C SER A 196 -7.08 -17.95 17.66
#